data_AF-A0A9E0EXW1-F1
#
_entry.id   AF-A0A9E0EXW1-F1
#
_cell.length_a   1.000
_cell.length_b   1.000
_cell.length_c   1.000
_cell.angle_alpha   90.00
_cell.angle_beta   90.00
_cell.angle_gamma   90.00
#
_symmetry.space_group_name_H-M   'P 1'
#
loop_
_entity.id
_entity.type
_entity.pdbx_description
1 polymer ?
#
loop_
_entity_poly.entity_id
_entity_poly.type
_entity_poly.pdbx_seq_one_letter_code
_entity_poly.pdbx_strand_id
1 'polypeptide(L)'
;MNLRFHEIPEKVPARPGIYEIYTNDGVALKVGIASNLRQRLRQHARSKQSSLKFAHDQPGLSPGEVRSKQSILAKHLYFDSSISTEYDLTSEQGRQTFLNEFCHLIILETETREEARRIEREKEAMGGYRYVGRVTRR
;
A
#
# COMPACT_ATOMS: atom_id res chain seq x y z
N MET A 1 -8.64 12.89 -9.13
CA MET A 1 -8.69 11.90 -10.24
C MET A 1 -8.30 10.56 -9.65
N ASN A 2 -9.13 9.53 -9.87
CA ASN A 2 -8.87 8.19 -9.34
C ASN A 2 -8.02 7.41 -10.35
N LEU A 3 -6.83 7.01 -9.95
CA LEU A 3 -5.87 6.27 -10.78
C LEU A 3 -5.85 4.80 -10.39
N ARG A 4 -5.91 3.89 -11.38
CA ARG A 4 -5.76 2.46 -11.16
C ARG A 4 -4.28 2.08 -11.07
N PHE A 5 -3.99 0.97 -10.39
CA PHE A 5 -2.62 0.49 -10.25
C PHE A 5 -1.96 0.12 -11.59
N HIS A 6 -2.72 -0.38 -12.58
CA HIS A 6 -2.17 -0.68 -13.91
C HIS A 6 -1.79 0.58 -14.70
N GLU A 7 -2.35 1.76 -14.37
CA GLU A 7 -2.08 3.03 -15.05
C GLU A 7 -0.81 3.73 -14.55
N ILE A 8 -0.21 3.24 -13.46
CA ILE A 8 0.97 3.85 -12.82
C ILE A 8 2.12 4.13 -13.82
N PRO A 9 2.51 3.22 -14.73
CA PRO A 9 3.65 3.44 -15.61
C PRO A 9 3.51 4.69 -16.49
N GLU A 10 2.28 5.03 -16.87
CA GLU A 10 1.97 6.07 -17.84
C GLU A 10 1.53 7.37 -17.16
N LYS A 11 0.63 7.27 -16.17
CA LYS A 11 -0.07 8.45 -15.62
C LYS A 11 0.57 9.03 -14.36
N VAL A 12 1.41 8.26 -13.66
CA VAL A 12 2.01 8.75 -12.40
C VAL A 12 3.33 9.45 -12.70
N PRO A 13 3.56 10.68 -12.20
CA PRO A 13 4.80 11.41 -12.39
C PRO A 13 5.96 10.79 -11.59
N ALA A 14 7.17 10.93 -12.13
CA ALA A 14 8.40 10.55 -11.44
C ALA A 14 8.92 11.69 -10.54
N ARG A 15 8.04 12.22 -9.66
CA ARG A 15 8.30 13.38 -8.80
C ARG A 15 7.99 13.09 -7.33
N PRO A 16 8.46 13.94 -6.40
CA PRO A 16 8.03 13.90 -5.02
C PRO A 16 6.52 14.11 -4.89
N GLY A 17 5.94 13.52 -3.86
CA GLY A 17 4.54 13.74 -3.55
C GLY A 17 3.97 12.78 -2.54
N ILE A 18 2.66 12.89 -2.38
CA ILE A 18 1.84 12.06 -1.51
C ILE A 18 0.89 11.21 -2.35
N TYR A 19 0.58 10.02 -1.86
CA TYR A 19 -0.41 9.13 -2.43
C TYR A 19 -1.32 8.59 -1.33
N GLU A 20 -2.57 8.36 -1.71
CA GLU A 20 -3.57 7.69 -0.91
C GLU A 20 -4.12 6.51 -1.71
N ILE A 21 -4.38 5.41 -1.01
CA ILE A 21 -4.92 4.18 -1.58
C ILE A 21 -6.29 3.97 -0.97
N TYR A 22 -7.29 3.84 -1.82
CA TYR A 22 -8.67 3.58 -1.46
C TYR A 22 -9.16 2.33 -2.17
N THR A 23 -10.06 1.61 -1.53
CA THR A 23 -10.89 0.60 -2.21
C THR A 23 -12.03 1.26 -2.98
N ASN A 24 -12.65 0.53 -3.91
CA ASN A 24 -13.78 1.04 -4.71
C ASN A 24 -15.02 1.36 -3.86
N ASP A 25 -15.20 0.69 -2.72
CA ASP A 25 -16.26 0.96 -1.73
C ASP A 25 -15.90 2.10 -0.75
N GLY A 26 -14.76 2.78 -0.97
CA GLY A 26 -14.41 4.01 -0.26
C GLY A 26 -13.58 3.83 1.01
N VAL A 27 -13.13 2.61 1.34
CA VAL A 27 -12.25 2.39 2.50
C VAL A 27 -10.86 2.96 2.21
N ALA A 28 -10.44 3.93 3.03
CA ALA A 28 -9.09 4.48 3.00
C ALA A 28 -8.12 3.42 3.53
N LEU A 29 -7.33 2.80 2.65
CA LEU A 29 -6.36 1.79 3.05
C LEU A 29 -5.13 2.43 3.66
N LYS A 30 -4.49 3.34 2.91
CA LYS A 30 -3.19 3.88 3.31
C LYS A 30 -2.91 5.23 2.67
N VAL A 31 -2.31 6.13 3.44
CA VAL A 31 -1.54 7.28 2.95
C VAL A 31 -0.04 7.01 3.02
N GLY A 32 0.71 7.57 2.08
CA GLY A 32 2.16 7.52 2.08
C GLY A 32 2.80 8.58 1.20
N ILE A 33 4.11 8.77 1.36
CA ILE A 33 4.89 9.71 0.56
C ILE A 33 5.99 9.01 -0.24
N ALA A 34 6.48 9.69 -1.28
CA ALA A 34 7.65 9.26 -2.02
C ALA A 34 8.45 10.48 -2.51
N SER A 35 9.76 10.33 -2.66
CA SER A 35 10.57 11.23 -3.50
C SER A 35 10.36 10.95 -5.00
N ASN A 36 9.83 9.77 -5.34
CA ASN A 36 9.43 9.39 -6.68
C ASN A 36 8.15 8.55 -6.61
N LEU A 37 7.00 9.18 -6.86
CA LEU A 37 5.68 8.55 -6.79
C LEU A 37 5.58 7.32 -7.71
N ARG A 38 6.01 7.45 -8.97
CA ARG A 38 5.95 6.34 -9.94
C ARG A 38 6.70 5.10 -9.44
N GLN A 39 7.93 5.26 -8.97
CA GLN A 39 8.72 4.14 -8.47
C GLN A 39 8.06 3.49 -7.24
N ARG A 40 7.63 4.30 -6.27
CA ARG A 40 7.03 3.81 -5.03
C ARG A 40 5.72 3.07 -5.27
N LEU A 41 4.86 3.62 -6.12
CA LEU A 41 3.58 3.01 -6.44
C LEU A 41 3.76 1.71 -7.26
N ARG A 42 4.73 1.64 -8.18
CA ARG A 42 5.09 0.37 -8.85
C ARG A 42 5.59 -0.68 -7.87
N GLN A 43 6.33 -0.28 -6.84
CA GLN A 43 6.78 -1.21 -5.79
C GLN A 43 5.59 -1.78 -4.99
N HIS A 44 4.56 -0.97 -4.75
CA HIS A 44 3.31 -1.43 -4.14
C HIS A 44 2.53 -2.36 -5.08
N ALA A 45 2.31 -1.94 -6.32
CA ALA A 45 1.61 -2.70 -7.36
C ALA A 45 2.17 -4.13 -7.53
N ARG A 46 3.50 -4.25 -7.56
CA ARG A 46 4.17 -5.55 -7.72
C ARG A 46 3.95 -6.49 -6.53
N SER A 47 3.74 -5.95 -5.34
CA SER A 47 3.46 -6.71 -4.10
C SER A 47 4.26 -8.02 -3.90
N LYS A 48 5.55 -8.03 -4.30
CA LYS A 48 6.36 -9.24 -4.44
C LYS A 48 6.40 -10.08 -3.16
N GLN A 49 6.02 -11.35 -3.24
CA GLN A 49 6.14 -12.34 -2.18
C GLN A 49 7.59 -12.46 -1.72
N SER A 50 8.54 -12.45 -2.65
CA SER A 50 9.98 -12.50 -2.33
C SER A 50 10.45 -11.33 -1.47
N SER A 51 9.68 -10.25 -1.37
CA SER A 51 9.94 -9.09 -0.50
C SER A 51 9.28 -9.19 0.88
N LEU A 52 8.43 -10.19 1.12
CA LEU A 52 7.95 -10.60 2.45
C LEU A 52 8.88 -11.71 2.94
N LYS A 53 9.74 -11.39 3.91
CA LYS A 53 10.68 -12.35 4.50
C LYS A 53 10.10 -12.90 5.78
N PHE A 54 9.82 -14.19 5.76
CA PHE A 54 9.35 -14.96 6.89
C PHE A 54 10.55 -15.42 7.70
N ALA A 55 10.44 -15.37 9.03
CA ALA A 55 11.48 -15.86 9.92
C ALA A 55 11.65 -17.40 9.82
N HIS A 56 10.56 -18.10 9.49
CA HIS A 56 10.49 -19.55 9.34
C HIS A 56 9.26 -19.92 8.49
N ASP A 57 9.24 -21.12 7.91
CA ASP A 57 8.20 -21.58 6.98
C ASP A 57 7.00 -22.26 7.67
N GLN A 58 6.58 -21.79 8.86
CA GLN A 58 5.47 -22.42 9.59
C GLN A 58 4.13 -21.70 9.42
N PRO A 59 2.99 -22.44 9.48
CA PRO A 59 1.68 -21.83 9.60
C PRO A 59 1.57 -21.04 10.92
N GLY A 60 0.81 -19.93 10.90
CA GLY A 60 0.52 -19.15 12.10
C GLY A 60 1.42 -17.94 12.36
N LEU A 61 2.27 -17.55 11.40
CA LEU A 61 3.14 -16.38 11.50
C LEU A 61 2.41 -15.14 12.05
N SER A 62 3.03 -14.49 13.03
CA SER A 62 2.59 -13.19 13.51
C SER A 62 3.12 -12.09 12.60
N PRO A 63 2.44 -10.92 12.53
CA PRO A 63 2.99 -9.77 11.81
C PRO A 63 4.39 -9.37 12.27
N GLY A 64 4.77 -9.60 13.54
CA GLY A 64 6.11 -9.29 14.05
C GLY A 64 7.22 -10.10 13.37
N GLU A 65 6.91 -11.31 12.92
CA GLU A 65 7.86 -12.28 12.37
C GLU A 65 8.06 -12.16 10.85
N VAL A 66 7.32 -11.25 10.22
CA VAL A 66 7.42 -10.99 8.78
C VAL A 66 8.06 -9.64 8.53
N ARG A 67 9.20 -9.62 7.85
CA ARG A 67 9.85 -8.37 7.44
C ARG A 67 9.47 -8.04 6.00
N SER A 68 8.95 -6.83 5.76
CA SER A 68 8.78 -6.30 4.40
C SER A 68 10.02 -5.52 3.98
N LYS A 69 10.63 -5.92 2.85
CA LYS A 69 11.81 -5.23 2.27
C LYS A 69 11.44 -4.12 1.28
N GLN A 70 10.20 -4.07 0.80
CA GLN A 70 9.82 -3.20 -0.31
C GLN A 70 8.48 -2.48 -0.05
N SER A 71 7.42 -3.26 0.16
CA SER A 71 6.04 -2.76 0.27
C SER A 71 5.47 -3.12 1.63
N ILE A 72 5.38 -2.15 2.55
CA ILE A 72 4.70 -2.39 3.83
C ILE A 72 3.20 -2.67 3.61
N LEU A 73 2.62 -2.09 2.56
CA LEU A 73 1.25 -2.38 2.12
C LEU A 73 1.04 -3.87 1.86
N ALA A 74 1.99 -4.54 1.19
CA ALA A 74 1.88 -5.97 0.92
C ALA A 74 1.79 -6.79 2.22
N LYS A 75 2.52 -6.37 3.26
CA LYS A 75 2.47 -7.00 4.57
C LYS A 75 1.14 -6.71 5.29
N HIS A 76 0.60 -5.49 5.19
CA HIS A 76 -0.73 -5.20 5.72
C HIS A 76 -1.80 -6.07 5.07
N LEU A 77 -1.83 -6.12 3.74
CA LEU A 77 -2.77 -6.96 3.00
C LEU A 77 -2.65 -8.44 3.37
N TYR A 78 -1.43 -8.96 3.46
CA TYR A 78 -1.19 -10.36 3.86
C TYR A 78 -1.84 -10.74 5.20
N PHE A 79 -1.89 -9.78 6.14
CA PHE A 79 -2.41 -10.02 7.49
C PHE A 79 -3.83 -9.49 7.71
N ASP A 80 -4.50 -8.99 6.67
CA ASP A 80 -5.84 -8.43 6.78
C ASP A 80 -6.83 -9.20 5.93
N SER A 81 -7.39 -10.25 6.52
CA SER A 81 -8.41 -11.09 5.88
C SER A 81 -9.77 -10.40 5.80
N SER A 82 -10.04 -9.42 6.67
CA SER A 82 -11.34 -8.74 6.72
C SER A 82 -11.55 -7.67 5.65
N ILE A 83 -10.51 -7.23 4.92
CA ILE A 83 -10.68 -6.23 3.84
C ILE A 83 -11.26 -6.83 2.56
N SER A 84 -11.18 -8.15 2.39
CA SER A 84 -11.69 -8.83 1.20
C SER A 84 -11.87 -10.32 1.48
N THR A 85 -13.05 -10.83 1.17
CA THR A 85 -13.34 -12.27 1.11
C THR A 85 -13.16 -12.86 -0.29
N GLU A 86 -13.02 -12.01 -1.31
CA GLU A 86 -12.99 -12.42 -2.73
C GLU A 86 -11.58 -12.73 -3.23
N TYR A 87 -10.57 -12.07 -2.66
CA TYR A 87 -9.17 -12.22 -3.06
C TYR A 87 -8.35 -12.89 -1.95
N ASP A 88 -7.51 -13.85 -2.32
CA ASP A 88 -6.51 -14.42 -1.42
C ASP A 88 -5.32 -13.44 -1.25
N LEU A 89 -5.36 -12.63 -0.20
CA LEU A 89 -4.31 -11.67 0.08
C LEU A 89 -3.02 -12.30 0.63
N THR A 90 -3.01 -13.60 0.91
CA THR A 90 -1.80 -14.31 1.34
C THR A 90 -0.88 -14.64 0.16
N SER A 91 -1.43 -14.79 -1.06
CA SER A 91 -0.66 -14.94 -2.29
C SER A 91 -0.28 -13.60 -2.94
N GLU A 92 0.82 -13.62 -3.70
CA GLU A 92 1.23 -12.46 -4.50
C GLU A 92 0.19 -12.10 -5.56
N GLN A 93 -0.34 -13.09 -6.28
CA GLN A 93 -1.33 -12.88 -7.31
C GLN A 93 -2.60 -12.26 -6.74
N GLY A 94 -3.15 -12.78 -5.63
CA GLY A 94 -4.37 -12.23 -5.05
C GLY A 94 -4.20 -10.78 -4.57
N ARG A 95 -3.04 -10.41 -3.99
CA ARG A 95 -2.76 -9.00 -3.67
C ARG A 95 -2.63 -8.12 -4.91
N GLN A 96 -1.99 -8.60 -5.97
CA GLN A 96 -1.87 -7.85 -7.22
C GLN A 96 -3.23 -7.62 -7.87
N THR A 97 -4.06 -8.66 -7.95
CA THR A 97 -5.42 -8.56 -8.49
C THR A 97 -6.28 -7.63 -7.64
N PHE A 98 -6.27 -7.78 -6.30
CA PHE A 98 -6.98 -6.87 -5.39
C PHE A 98 -6.60 -5.39 -5.59
N LEU A 99 -5.30 -5.09 -5.72
CA LEU A 99 -4.85 -3.72 -5.96
C LEU A 99 -5.29 -3.20 -7.34
N ASN A 100 -5.28 -4.04 -8.37
CA ASN A 100 -5.63 -3.63 -9.73
C ASN A 100 -7.13 -3.51 -9.98
N GLU A 101 -7.95 -4.36 -9.37
CA GLU A 101 -9.39 -4.49 -9.63
C GLU A 101 -10.26 -3.82 -8.56
N PHE A 102 -9.79 -3.79 -7.31
CA PHE A 102 -10.56 -3.24 -6.21
C PHE A 102 -10.01 -1.95 -5.61
N CYS A 103 -8.79 -1.52 -5.97
CA CYS A 103 -8.19 -0.32 -5.42
C CYS A 103 -7.93 0.77 -6.46
N HIS A 104 -7.95 2.02 -6.00
CA HIS A 104 -7.54 3.19 -6.74
C HIS A 104 -6.65 4.11 -5.89
N LEU A 105 -6.02 5.05 -6.58
CA LEU A 105 -5.01 5.95 -6.07
C LEU A 105 -5.49 7.39 -6.24
N ILE A 106 -5.24 8.20 -5.21
CA ILE A 106 -5.25 9.65 -5.30
C ILE A 106 -3.81 10.11 -5.07
N ILE A 107 -3.30 10.97 -5.94
CA ILE A 107 -1.94 11.51 -5.81
C ILE A 107 -1.96 13.02 -5.79
N LEU A 108 -1.00 13.60 -5.08
CA LEU A 108 -0.71 15.02 -5.09
C LEU A 108 0.81 15.18 -5.18
N GLU A 109 1.26 15.85 -6.24
CA GLU A 109 2.67 16.23 -6.42
C GLU A 109 3.04 17.32 -5.42
N THR A 110 4.29 17.28 -4.96
CA THR A 110 4.87 18.32 -4.11
C THR A 110 6.21 18.75 -4.68
N GLU A 111 6.68 19.92 -4.28
CA GLU A 111 8.01 20.38 -4.71
C GLU A 111 9.10 19.57 -4.03
N THR A 112 8.89 19.24 -2.76
CA THR A 112 9.85 18.54 -1.91
C THR A 112 9.21 17.35 -1.20
N ARG A 113 10.04 16.43 -0.71
CA ARG A 113 9.57 15.30 0.10
C ARG A 113 9.13 15.76 1.50
N GLU A 114 9.72 16.83 2.00
CA GLU A 114 9.44 17.46 3.29
C GLU A 114 8.03 18.03 3.31
N GLU A 115 7.62 18.69 2.23
CA GLU A 115 6.24 19.14 2.03
C GLU A 115 5.27 17.95 2.04
N ALA A 116 5.56 16.89 1.27
CA ALA A 116 4.73 15.68 1.28
C ALA A 116 4.62 15.08 2.69
N ARG A 117 5.71 15.07 3.46
CA ARG A 117 5.73 14.55 4.84
C ARG A 117 4.87 15.38 5.79
N ARG A 118 4.77 16.70 5.60
CA ARG A 118 3.87 17.56 6.38
C ARG A 118 2.41 17.17 6.12
N ILE A 119 2.03 17.06 4.86
CA ILE A 119 0.66 16.69 4.43
C ILE A 119 0.29 15.28 4.91
N GLU A 120 1.22 14.32 4.80
CA GLU A 120 1.00 12.94 5.27
C GLU A 120 0.73 12.90 6.78
N ARG A 121 1.49 13.66 7.58
CA ARG A 121 1.26 13.73 9.03
C ARG A 121 -0.11 14.30 9.36
N GLU A 122 -0.54 15.35 8.67
CA GLU A 122 -1.87 15.94 8.84
C GLU A 122 -2.95 14.90 8.49
N LYS A 123 -2.79 14.17 7.38
CA LYS A 123 -3.71 13.09 6.98
C LYS A 123 -3.73 11.91 7.95
N GLU A 124 -2.57 11.45 8.42
CA GLU A 124 -2.50 10.39 9.44
C GLU A 124 -3.14 10.84 10.76
N ALA A 125 -2.98 12.11 11.16
CA ALA A 125 -3.57 12.66 12.38
C ALA A 125 -5.10 12.82 12.31
N MET A 126 -5.65 13.14 11.12
CA MET A 126 -7.10 13.13 10.89
C MET A 126 -7.71 11.72 11.04
N GLY A 127 -6.89 10.67 10.96
CA GLY A 127 -7.33 9.29 11.08
C GLY A 127 -8.05 8.77 9.84
N GLY A 128 -8.77 7.65 9.98
CA GLY A 128 -9.56 7.04 8.91
C GLY A 128 -8.81 6.06 8.01
N TYR A 129 -7.48 6.05 8.01
CA TYR A 129 -6.71 5.04 7.28
C TYR A 129 -6.66 3.72 8.04
N ARG A 130 -6.98 2.66 7.31
CA ARG A 130 -6.94 1.29 7.82
C ARG A 130 -5.52 0.89 8.22
N TYR A 131 -4.51 1.29 7.44
CA TYR A 131 -3.11 0.88 7.61
C TYR A 131 -2.22 2.03 8.06
N VAL A 132 -2.17 2.23 9.38
CA VAL A 132 -1.27 3.17 10.06
C VAL A 132 -0.41 2.41 11.07
N GLY A 133 0.87 2.79 11.17
CA GLY A 133 1.78 2.23 12.18
C GLY A 133 2.12 0.75 11.97
N ARG A 134 2.04 -0.03 13.06
CA ARG A 134 2.44 -1.45 13.06
C ARG A 134 1.38 -2.30 12.35
N VAL A 135 1.84 -3.32 11.63
CA VAL A 135 0.94 -4.29 11.02
C VAL A 135 0.28 -5.14 12.12
N THR A 136 -1.04 -5.22 12.09
CA THR A 136 -1.84 -6.10 12.95
C THR A 136 -2.59 -7.12 12.10
N ARG A 137 -2.94 -8.26 12.69
CA ARG A 137 -3.81 -9.25 12.07
C ARG A 137 -5.27 -8.78 12.16
N ARG A 138 -6.02 -8.92 11.08
CA ARG A 138 -7.43 -8.50 10.96
C ARG A 138 -8.23 -9.46 10.10
#